data_AF-A0A0C3CXZ6-F1
#
_entry.id   AF-A0A0C3CXZ6-F1
#
_cell.length_a   1.000
_cell.length_b   1.000
_cell.length_c   1.000
_cell.angle_alpha   90.00
_cell.angle_beta   90.00
_cell.angle_gamma   90.00
#
_symmetry.space_group_name_H-M   'P 1'
#
loop_
_entity.id
_entity.type
_entity.pdbx_description
1 polymer ?
#
loop_
_entity_poly.entity_id
_entity_poly.type
_entity_poly.pdbx_seq_one_letter_code
_entity_poly.pdbx_strand_id
1 'polypeptide(L)'
;MDSCITRGIRISSRNTARVVRRTPFVFSRGNSSATKAKPTPAPSKTQPEAVGELTWPKYLAIKRSKRTWQTAVAIPSSLAGLAAGALYFGNLDTDPAKLIFGIDPFFFYGFCTLGTFGLGALIGPSVGTALWRSTHRRLLPQIDAKDREFFRRVAKNRVDASLQSPAQPVPDYYGEKIGSLHQYRQWLRDQAKYKRKALLPEE
;
A
#
# COMPACT_ATOMS: atom_id res chain seq x y z
N MET A 1 -52.29 -16.62 -67.23
CA MET A 1 -53.57 -16.23 -66.61
C MET A 1 -53.54 -16.88 -65.23
N ASP A 2 -53.25 -16.24 -64.10
CA ASP A 2 -53.19 -14.84 -63.73
C ASP A 2 -52.30 -14.67 -62.48
N SER A 3 -51.69 -13.50 -62.39
CA SER A 3 -50.94 -12.95 -61.26
C SER A 3 -51.83 -12.70 -60.03
N CYS A 4 -51.34 -12.95 -58.82
CA CYS A 4 -51.88 -12.37 -57.57
C CYS A 4 -50.75 -12.29 -56.51
N ILE A 5 -50.00 -11.19 -56.48
CA ILE A 5 -50.10 -10.06 -55.53
C ILE A 5 -49.66 -10.40 -54.10
N THR A 6 -48.45 -9.90 -53.81
CA THR A 6 -47.85 -9.69 -52.49
C THR A 6 -48.62 -8.61 -51.70
N ARG A 7 -48.99 -8.89 -50.44
CA ARG A 7 -49.39 -7.88 -49.46
C ARG A 7 -48.60 -8.07 -48.17
N GLY A 8 -47.88 -7.01 -47.78
CA GLY A 8 -47.16 -6.94 -46.52
C GLY A 8 -48.12 -6.78 -45.34
N ILE A 9 -47.73 -7.34 -44.20
CA ILE A 9 -48.38 -7.15 -42.91
C ILE A 9 -47.35 -6.54 -41.96
N ARG A 10 -47.54 -5.25 -41.65
CA ARG A 10 -46.94 -4.59 -40.48
C ARG A 10 -47.78 -4.95 -39.27
N ILE A 11 -47.18 -5.54 -38.24
CA ILE A 11 -47.79 -5.61 -36.91
C ILE A 11 -46.95 -4.76 -35.96
N SER A 12 -47.54 -3.64 -35.61
CA SER A 12 -47.18 -2.78 -34.48
C SER A 12 -47.58 -3.50 -33.20
N SER A 13 -46.62 -3.69 -32.28
CA SER A 13 -46.93 -4.03 -30.89
C SER A 13 -46.23 -3.03 -29.98
N ARG A 14 -47.04 -2.13 -29.43
CA ARG A 14 -46.68 -1.28 -28.30
C ARG A 14 -46.67 -2.19 -27.07
N ASN A 15 -45.57 -2.23 -26.32
CA ASN A 15 -45.65 -2.68 -24.94
C ASN A 15 -44.92 -1.72 -24.01
N THR A 16 -45.61 -1.46 -22.90
CA THR A 16 -45.45 -0.34 -21.99
C THR A 16 -44.27 -0.57 -21.04
N ALA A 17 -43.35 0.40 -21.01
CA ALA A 17 -42.27 0.42 -20.03
C ALA A 17 -42.87 0.62 -18.63
N ARG A 18 -42.88 -0.45 -17.83
CA ARG A 18 -43.36 -0.44 -16.45
C ARG A 18 -42.32 0.25 -15.57
N VAL A 19 -42.57 1.52 -15.27
CA VAL A 19 -41.83 2.32 -14.29
C VAL A 19 -42.09 1.76 -12.88
N VAL A 20 -41.10 1.11 -12.27
CA VAL A 20 -41.14 0.77 -10.84
C VAL A 20 -40.28 1.80 -10.10
N ARG A 21 -40.95 2.80 -9.52
CA ARG A 21 -40.33 3.80 -8.63
C ARG A 21 -39.93 3.13 -7.32
N ARG A 22 -38.64 3.18 -6.99
CA ARG A 22 -38.13 2.82 -5.66
C ARG A 22 -38.36 4.00 -4.70
N THR A 23 -39.15 3.78 -3.67
CA THR A 23 -39.31 4.71 -2.53
C THR A 23 -38.19 4.46 -1.51
N PRO A 24 -37.44 5.48 -1.06
CA PRO A 24 -36.64 5.37 0.14
C PRO A 24 -37.52 5.65 1.37
N PHE A 25 -37.66 4.64 2.22
CA PHE A 25 -38.25 4.73 3.55
C PHE A 25 -37.32 5.57 4.44
N VAL A 26 -37.72 6.79 4.77
CA VAL A 26 -37.00 7.69 5.68
C VAL A 26 -37.87 7.97 6.90
N PHE A 27 -37.53 7.37 8.03
CA PHE A 27 -37.98 7.81 9.35
C PHE A 27 -36.92 8.75 9.91
N SER A 28 -37.28 10.00 10.22
CA SER A 28 -36.79 10.70 11.43
C SER A 28 -37.49 12.04 11.66
N ARG A 29 -38.44 12.01 12.61
CA ARG A 29 -38.57 12.89 13.79
C ARG A 29 -38.24 14.39 13.62
N GLY A 30 -39.29 15.22 13.73
CA GLY A 30 -39.18 16.68 13.84
C GLY A 30 -38.76 17.13 15.24
N ASN A 31 -37.91 18.16 15.29
CA ASN A 31 -37.59 18.89 16.52
C ASN A 31 -37.60 20.40 16.21
N SER A 32 -38.33 21.13 17.06
CA SER A 32 -38.57 22.57 16.99
C SER A 32 -37.33 23.42 17.28
N SER A 33 -37.34 24.62 16.70
CA SER A 33 -36.35 25.70 16.82
C SER A 33 -36.34 26.41 18.18
N ALA A 34 -35.16 26.70 18.73
CA ALA A 34 -34.84 27.97 19.43
C ALA A 34 -33.34 28.09 19.76
N THR A 35 -32.68 29.04 19.09
CA THR A 35 -31.59 29.96 19.52
C THR A 35 -30.62 29.57 20.66
N LYS A 36 -29.31 29.41 20.34
CA LYS A 36 -28.21 30.32 20.74
C LYS A 36 -26.81 29.78 20.38
N ALA A 37 -25.99 30.70 19.86
CA ALA A 37 -24.53 30.82 19.96
C ALA A 37 -23.61 29.65 19.57
N LYS A 38 -22.86 29.91 18.50
CA LYS A 38 -21.62 29.27 18.06
C LYS A 38 -20.54 29.30 19.16
N PRO A 39 -19.87 28.17 19.40
CA PRO A 39 -18.42 28.18 19.52
C PRO A 39 -17.79 27.23 18.50
N THR A 40 -16.81 27.78 17.80
CA THR A 40 -15.78 27.14 16.99
C THR A 40 -15.36 25.76 17.50
N PRO A 41 -15.28 24.71 16.66
CA PRO A 41 -14.57 23.50 17.03
C PRO A 41 -13.07 23.83 17.01
N ALA A 42 -12.55 24.20 18.18
CA ALA A 42 -11.12 24.14 18.41
C ALA A 42 -10.66 22.69 18.12
N PRO A 43 -9.53 22.49 17.41
CA PRO A 43 -8.96 21.17 17.24
C PRO A 43 -8.80 20.56 18.62
N SER A 44 -9.36 19.36 18.81
CA SER A 44 -9.22 18.56 20.00
C SER A 44 -7.77 18.62 20.46
N LYS A 45 -7.57 19.29 21.60
CA LYS A 45 -6.27 19.44 22.24
C LYS A 45 -5.65 18.05 22.31
N THR A 46 -4.52 17.91 21.61
CA THR A 46 -3.45 16.99 21.94
C THR A 46 -3.40 16.87 23.45
N GLN A 47 -3.81 15.73 23.99
CA GLN A 47 -3.52 15.43 25.38
C GLN A 47 -2.01 15.58 25.55
N PRO A 48 -1.55 16.27 26.60
CA PRO A 48 -0.12 16.43 26.84
C PRO A 48 0.48 15.04 26.87
N GLU A 49 1.44 14.80 25.99
CA GLU A 49 2.12 13.53 25.87
C GLU A 49 2.59 13.14 27.28
N ALA A 50 2.08 12.03 27.80
CA ALA A 50 2.79 11.34 28.85
C ALA A 50 4.19 11.08 28.29
N VAL A 51 5.18 11.74 28.88
CA VAL A 51 6.57 11.91 28.43
C VAL A 51 7.35 10.58 28.34
N GLY A 52 6.66 9.43 28.26
CA GLY A 52 7.27 8.11 28.19
C GLY A 52 6.55 7.05 27.35
N GLU A 53 5.35 7.29 26.79
CA GLU A 53 4.61 6.24 26.07
C GLU A 53 4.20 6.61 24.62
N LEU A 54 4.72 5.86 23.66
CA LEU A 54 4.39 5.99 22.25
C LEU A 54 2.92 5.61 21.98
N THR A 55 2.11 6.56 21.52
CA THR A 55 0.70 6.32 21.16
C THR A 55 0.55 5.41 19.94
N TRP A 56 -0.55 4.63 19.86
CA TRP A 56 -0.80 3.70 18.75
C TRP A 56 -0.77 4.33 17.34
N PRO A 57 -1.39 5.50 17.09
CA PRO A 57 -1.32 6.14 15.78
C PRO A 57 0.11 6.52 15.41
N LYS A 58 0.89 7.02 16.38
CA LYS A 58 2.27 7.43 16.17
C LYS A 58 3.18 6.23 15.90
N TYR A 59 3.02 5.16 16.67
CA TYR A 59 3.72 3.89 16.45
C TYR A 59 3.45 3.31 15.06
N LEU A 60 2.19 3.23 14.62
CA LEU A 60 1.84 2.70 13.29
C LEU A 60 2.39 3.57 12.15
N ALA A 61 2.41 4.89 12.34
CA ALA A 61 3.03 5.81 11.39
C ALA A 61 4.55 5.61 11.30
N ILE A 62 5.23 5.41 12.43
CA ILE A 62 6.67 5.10 12.49
C ILE A 62 6.94 3.76 11.78
N LYS A 63 6.15 2.72 12.06
CA LYS A 63 6.27 1.41 11.41
C LYS A 63 6.13 1.50 9.88
N ARG A 64 5.14 2.26 9.38
CA ARG A 64 4.97 2.52 7.94
C ARG A 64 6.17 3.26 7.36
N SER A 65 6.64 4.28 8.08
CA SER A 65 7.72 5.15 7.62
C SER A 65 9.04 4.37 7.48
N LYS A 66 9.35 3.42 8.38
CA LYS A 66 10.53 2.53 8.23
C LYS A 66 10.65 1.89 6.84
N ARG A 67 9.54 1.40 6.28
CA ARG A 67 9.52 0.78 4.93
C ARG A 67 9.68 1.81 3.83
N THR A 68 9.09 3.00 3.96
CA THR A 68 9.23 4.06 2.97
C THR A 68 10.65 4.61 2.92
N TRP A 69 11.38 4.64 4.04
CA TRP A 69 12.78 5.07 4.08
C TRP A 69 13.71 4.14 3.31
N GLN A 70 13.46 2.83 3.33
CA GLN A 70 14.27 1.88 2.55
C GLN A 70 14.14 2.16 1.05
N THR A 71 12.91 2.35 0.55
CA THR A 71 12.68 2.68 -0.86
C THR A 71 13.14 4.09 -1.21
N ALA A 72 12.89 5.07 -0.31
CA ALA A 72 13.24 6.46 -0.53
C ALA A 72 14.75 6.70 -0.58
N VAL A 73 15.56 5.91 0.12
CA VAL A 73 17.03 5.99 0.08
C VAL A 73 17.62 5.13 -1.04
N ALA A 74 16.94 4.06 -1.45
CA ALA A 74 17.41 3.21 -2.55
C ALA A 74 17.50 3.95 -3.89
N ILE A 75 16.48 4.74 -4.24
CA ILE A 75 16.42 5.49 -5.51
C ILE A 75 17.57 6.53 -5.63
N PRO A 76 17.80 7.44 -4.67
CA PRO A 76 18.90 8.39 -4.76
C PRO A 76 20.25 7.69 -4.63
N SER A 77 20.36 6.58 -3.88
CA SER A 77 21.60 5.79 -3.81
C SER A 77 21.97 5.17 -5.16
N SER A 78 21.00 4.64 -5.90
CA SER A 78 21.24 4.13 -7.25
C SER A 78 21.61 5.24 -8.23
N LEU A 79 20.93 6.40 -8.16
CA LEU A 79 21.27 7.56 -8.98
C LEU A 79 22.66 8.11 -8.65
N ALA A 80 23.02 8.16 -7.37
CA ALA A 80 24.35 8.56 -6.92
C ALA A 80 25.42 7.56 -7.39
N GLY A 81 25.14 6.26 -7.35
CA GLY A 81 26.03 5.22 -7.89
C GLY A 81 26.22 5.32 -9.40
N LEU A 82 25.16 5.67 -10.14
CA LEU A 82 25.24 5.93 -11.58
C LEU A 82 26.02 7.22 -11.86
N ALA A 83 25.76 8.30 -11.14
CA ALA A 83 26.50 9.55 -11.29
C ALA A 83 27.98 9.36 -10.98
N ALA A 84 28.31 8.66 -9.89
CA ALA A 84 29.68 8.32 -9.54
C ALA A 84 30.36 7.45 -10.61
N GLY A 85 29.67 6.43 -11.13
CA GLY A 85 30.17 5.60 -12.22
C GLY A 85 30.42 6.40 -13.50
N ALA A 86 29.45 7.23 -13.91
CA ALA A 86 29.58 8.06 -15.10
C ALA A 86 30.72 9.09 -14.97
N LEU A 87 30.86 9.71 -13.79
CA LEU A 87 31.98 10.61 -13.53
C LEU A 87 33.31 9.86 -13.52
N TYR A 88 33.38 8.68 -12.92
CA TYR A 88 34.61 7.90 -12.86
C TYR A 88 35.04 7.40 -14.25
N PHE A 89 34.16 6.72 -14.98
CA PHE A 89 34.47 6.16 -16.29
C PHE A 89 34.54 7.23 -17.38
N GLY A 90 33.82 8.35 -17.25
CA GLY A 90 33.88 9.45 -18.21
C GLY A 90 35.18 10.26 -18.16
N ASN A 91 35.93 10.19 -17.04
CA ASN A 91 37.25 10.82 -16.92
C ASN A 91 38.41 9.88 -17.32
N LEU A 92 38.14 8.63 -17.69
CA LEU A 92 39.18 7.71 -18.16
C LEU A 92 39.46 7.94 -19.64
N ASP A 93 40.75 8.06 -19.99
CA ASP A 93 41.18 8.16 -21.38
C ASP A 93 40.80 6.87 -22.13
N THR A 94 39.88 7.00 -23.07
CA THR A 94 39.32 5.87 -23.82
C THR A 94 39.94 5.82 -25.21
N ASP A 95 40.91 4.93 -25.43
CA ASP A 95 41.54 4.69 -26.72
C ASP A 95 40.72 3.65 -27.53
N PRO A 96 40.03 4.03 -28.61
CA PRO A 96 39.15 3.14 -29.38
C PRO A 96 39.92 2.02 -30.10
N ALA A 97 41.24 2.13 -30.24
CA ALA A 97 42.07 1.08 -30.86
C ALA A 97 42.37 -0.08 -29.90
N LYS A 98 42.17 0.09 -28.59
CA LYS A 98 42.50 -0.91 -27.57
C LYS A 98 41.23 -1.56 -27.03
N LEU A 99 41.00 -2.80 -27.44
CA LEU A 99 39.91 -3.62 -26.90
C LEU A 99 40.21 -4.01 -25.44
N ILE A 100 39.23 -3.87 -24.57
CA ILE A 100 39.30 -4.28 -23.16
C ILE A 100 38.58 -5.62 -23.04
N PHE A 101 39.32 -6.69 -22.71
CA PHE A 101 38.79 -8.08 -22.70
C PHE A 101 38.15 -8.52 -24.04
N GLY A 102 38.61 -7.98 -25.17
CA GLY A 102 38.05 -8.27 -26.50
C GLY A 102 36.71 -7.57 -26.79
N ILE A 103 36.27 -6.67 -25.91
CA ILE A 103 35.06 -5.87 -26.05
C ILE A 103 35.48 -4.41 -26.29
N ASP A 104 34.70 -3.67 -27.08
CA ASP A 104 34.90 -2.24 -27.29
C ASP A 104 34.78 -1.48 -25.95
N PRO A 105 35.71 -0.56 -25.64
CA PRO A 105 35.71 0.23 -24.42
C PRO A 105 34.37 0.91 -24.09
N PHE A 106 33.61 1.38 -25.09
CA PHE A 106 32.32 2.04 -24.86
C PHE A 106 31.30 1.09 -24.25
N PHE A 107 31.23 -0.15 -24.73
CA PHE A 107 30.33 -1.15 -24.15
C PHE A 107 30.81 -1.59 -22.77
N PHE A 108 32.12 -1.81 -22.61
CA PHE A 108 32.68 -2.20 -21.32
C PHE A 108 32.38 -1.17 -20.22
N TYR A 109 32.68 0.11 -20.46
CA TYR A 109 32.38 1.18 -19.51
C TYR A 109 30.88 1.43 -19.36
N GLY A 110 30.09 1.23 -20.41
CA GLY A 110 28.63 1.22 -20.33
C GLY A 110 28.12 0.18 -19.33
N PHE A 111 28.58 -1.08 -19.45
CA PHE A 111 28.23 -2.14 -18.50
C PHE A 111 28.76 -1.87 -17.09
N CYS A 112 29.97 -1.33 -16.94
CA CYS A 112 30.50 -0.96 -15.63
C CYS A 112 29.66 0.15 -14.99
N THR A 113 29.22 1.16 -15.74
CA THR A 113 28.35 2.25 -15.25
C THR A 113 26.97 1.73 -14.84
N LEU A 114 26.41 0.79 -15.61
CA LEU A 114 25.18 0.10 -15.21
C LEU A 114 25.42 -0.79 -13.97
N GLY A 115 26.60 -1.37 -13.84
CA GLY A 115 27.05 -2.12 -12.66
C GLY A 115 27.08 -1.26 -11.40
N THR A 116 27.60 -0.03 -11.48
CA THR A 116 27.60 0.90 -10.33
C THR A 116 26.19 1.37 -9.96
N PHE A 117 25.29 1.53 -10.93
CA PHE A 117 23.87 1.78 -10.66
C PHE A 117 23.24 0.63 -9.86
N GLY A 118 23.44 -0.62 -10.31
CA GLY A 118 22.94 -1.82 -9.62
C GLY A 118 23.53 -1.96 -8.22
N LEU A 119 24.83 -1.68 -8.05
CA LEU A 119 25.50 -1.69 -6.76
C LEU A 119 24.93 -0.62 -5.81
N GLY A 120 24.70 0.59 -6.32
CA GLY A 120 24.05 1.66 -5.57
C GLY A 120 22.64 1.30 -5.12
N ALA A 121 21.88 0.57 -5.95
CA ALA A 121 20.55 0.06 -5.61
C ALA A 121 20.59 -1.03 -4.52
N LEU A 122 21.62 -1.89 -4.52
CA LEU A 122 21.82 -2.92 -3.50
C LEU A 122 22.20 -2.34 -2.14
N ILE A 123 23.10 -1.34 -2.13
CA ILE A 123 23.58 -0.69 -0.91
C ILE A 123 22.51 0.23 -0.29
N GLY A 124 21.65 0.82 -1.13
CA GLY A 124 20.66 1.82 -0.73
C GLY A 124 19.74 1.42 0.43
N PRO A 125 19.05 0.26 0.40
CA PRO A 125 18.17 -0.17 1.50
C PRO A 125 18.89 -0.38 2.83
N SER A 126 20.15 -0.84 2.80
CA SER A 126 20.99 -1.03 3.99
C SER A 126 21.32 0.32 4.63
N VAL A 127 21.75 1.30 3.82
CA VAL A 127 22.00 2.67 4.27
C VAL A 127 20.72 3.34 4.77
N GLY A 128 19.59 3.14 4.08
CA GLY A 128 18.29 3.67 4.49
C GLY A 128 17.84 3.12 5.86
N THR A 129 18.08 1.83 6.11
CA THR A 129 17.79 1.22 7.42
C THR A 129 18.70 1.77 8.52
N ALA A 130 19.98 1.99 8.24
CA ALA A 130 20.92 2.58 9.19
C ALA A 130 20.54 4.03 9.54
N LEU A 131 20.19 4.83 8.53
CA LEU A 131 19.76 6.23 8.70
C LEU A 131 18.45 6.34 9.50
N TRP A 132 17.49 5.45 9.23
CA TRP A 132 16.27 5.34 10.03
C TRP A 132 16.55 5.03 11.50
N ARG A 133 17.43 4.05 11.77
CA ARG A 133 17.81 3.69 13.15
C ARG A 133 18.51 4.84 13.87
N SER A 134 19.38 5.57 13.18
CA SER A 134 20.08 6.73 13.73
C SER A 134 19.10 7.84 14.14
N THR A 135 18.15 8.18 13.25
CA THR A 135 17.15 9.23 13.52
C THR A 135 16.17 8.87 14.64
N HIS A 136 15.76 7.60 14.73
CA HIS A 136 14.77 7.14 15.72
C HIS A 136 15.39 6.47 16.96
N ARG A 137 16.71 6.57 17.16
CA ARG A 137 17.46 5.85 18.20
C ARG A 137 16.88 5.96 19.62
N ARG A 138 16.36 7.13 19.98
CA ARG A 138 15.78 7.42 21.30
C ARG A 138 14.45 6.71 21.55
N LEU A 139 13.69 6.48 20.48
CA LEU A 139 12.36 5.86 20.54
C LEU A 139 12.41 4.34 20.32
N LEU A 140 13.54 3.79 19.88
CA LEU A 140 13.71 2.35 19.63
C LEU A 140 13.21 1.44 20.77
N PRO A 141 13.58 1.64 22.06
CA PRO A 141 13.11 0.74 23.10
C PRO A 141 11.58 0.77 23.28
N GLN A 142 10.95 1.94 23.09
CA GLN A 142 9.50 2.09 23.16
C GLN A 142 8.82 1.47 21.94
N ILE A 143 9.43 1.62 20.76
CA ILE A 143 8.97 1.00 19.52
C ILE A 143 9.02 -0.53 19.65
N ASP A 144 10.12 -1.09 20.14
CA ASP A 144 10.29 -2.54 20.31
C ASP A 144 9.28 -3.11 21.32
N ALA A 145 9.00 -2.39 22.41
CA ALA A 145 7.97 -2.78 23.37
C ALA A 145 6.56 -2.80 22.73
N LYS A 146 6.22 -1.78 21.94
CA LYS A 146 4.94 -1.70 21.21
C LYS A 146 4.87 -2.69 20.05
N ASP A 147 5.98 -2.98 19.38
CA ASP A 147 6.09 -4.02 18.34
C ASP A 147 5.72 -5.38 18.94
N ARG A 148 6.27 -5.74 20.11
CA ARG A 148 5.91 -6.99 20.82
C ARG A 148 4.43 -7.03 21.17
N GLU A 149 3.87 -5.94 21.68
CA GLU A 149 2.44 -5.87 22.00
C GLU A 149 1.58 -6.03 20.73
N PHE A 150 1.98 -5.37 19.65
CA PHE A 150 1.32 -5.48 18.35
C PHE A 150 1.36 -6.92 17.82
N PHE A 151 2.51 -7.59 17.87
CA PHE A 151 2.64 -8.98 17.43
C PHE A 151 1.78 -9.92 18.27
N ARG A 152 1.68 -9.72 19.59
CA ARG A 152 0.75 -10.50 20.44
C ARG A 152 -0.71 -10.31 19.99
N ARG A 153 -1.12 -9.08 19.67
CA ARG A 153 -2.47 -8.78 19.17
C ARG A 153 -2.73 -9.40 17.80
N VAL A 154 -1.76 -9.36 16.89
CA VAL A 154 -1.85 -10.00 15.57
C VAL A 154 -1.92 -11.52 15.72
N ALA A 155 -1.05 -12.12 16.52
CA ALA A 155 -1.00 -13.56 16.76
C ALA A 155 -2.31 -14.11 17.36
N LYS A 156 -2.99 -13.33 18.21
CA LYS A 156 -4.31 -13.70 18.76
C LYS A 156 -5.42 -13.69 17.70
N ASN A 157 -5.36 -12.75 16.76
CA ASN A 157 -6.47 -12.51 15.82
C ASN A 157 -6.29 -13.16 14.45
N ARG A 158 -5.07 -13.55 14.07
CA ARG A 158 -4.77 -14.20 12.78
C ARG A 158 -5.57 -15.50 12.61
N VAL A 159 -5.82 -15.87 11.35
CA VAL A 159 -6.31 -17.20 10.96
C VAL A 159 -5.18 -18.22 11.12
N ASP A 160 -5.51 -19.46 11.46
CA ASP A 160 -4.55 -20.56 11.48
C ASP A 160 -4.01 -20.87 10.08
N ALA A 161 -2.71 -21.15 10.00
CA ALA A 161 -2.03 -21.44 8.73
C ALA A 161 -2.45 -22.80 8.13
N SER A 162 -3.14 -23.65 8.87
CA SER A 162 -3.69 -24.92 8.38
C SER A 162 -4.96 -24.76 7.56
N LEU A 163 -5.71 -23.66 7.75
CA LEU A 163 -6.98 -23.40 7.07
C LEU A 163 -6.81 -22.79 5.67
N GLN A 164 -5.59 -22.85 5.12
CA GLN A 164 -5.22 -22.27 3.84
C GLN A 164 -5.71 -23.16 2.70
N SER A 165 -6.63 -22.66 1.88
CA SER A 165 -6.98 -23.32 0.62
C SER A 165 -6.25 -22.68 -0.55
N PRO A 166 -5.70 -23.46 -1.51
CA PRO A 166 -5.08 -22.93 -2.72
C PRO A 166 -6.00 -22.01 -3.55
N ALA A 167 -7.31 -22.21 -3.45
CA ALA A 167 -8.31 -21.41 -4.15
C ALA A 167 -8.55 -20.03 -3.52
N GLN A 168 -8.18 -19.82 -2.25
CA GLN A 168 -8.44 -18.57 -1.54
C GLN A 168 -7.17 -18.01 -0.89
N PRO A 169 -6.51 -17.01 -1.50
CA PRO A 169 -5.30 -16.44 -0.96
C PRO A 169 -5.57 -15.77 0.38
N VAL A 170 -4.67 -15.95 1.34
CA VAL A 170 -4.91 -15.47 2.70
C VAL A 170 -4.64 -13.99 2.89
N PRO A 171 -5.50 -13.30 3.66
CA PRO A 171 -5.20 -11.95 4.09
C PRO A 171 -3.92 -11.94 4.91
N ASP A 172 -3.03 -10.98 4.62
CA ASP A 172 -1.72 -10.74 5.25
C ASP A 172 -1.56 -11.39 6.63
N TYR A 173 -0.86 -12.53 6.69
CA TYR A 173 -0.76 -13.38 7.87
C TYR A 173 -0.01 -12.70 9.04
N TYR A 174 0.97 -11.84 8.73
CA TYR A 174 1.82 -11.18 9.72
C TYR A 174 1.41 -9.73 10.01
N GLY A 175 0.43 -9.19 9.27
CA GLY A 175 0.02 -7.80 9.41
C GLY A 175 1.13 -6.81 9.03
N GLU A 176 1.94 -7.17 8.04
CA GLU A 176 3.02 -6.33 7.52
C GLU A 176 2.48 -5.02 6.91
N LYS A 177 1.33 -5.08 6.24
CA LYS A 177 0.69 -3.96 5.55
C LYS A 177 -0.05 -3.00 6.50
N ILE A 178 -0.10 -3.30 7.80
CA ILE A 178 -0.81 -2.50 8.79
C ILE A 178 0.06 -1.31 9.21
N GLY A 179 -0.24 -0.14 8.64
CA GLY A 179 0.40 1.15 8.94
C GLY A 179 -0.55 2.22 9.50
N SER A 180 -1.82 1.89 9.72
CA SER A 180 -2.80 2.79 10.34
C SER A 180 -3.86 2.03 11.14
N LEU A 181 -4.56 2.73 12.03
CA LEU A 181 -5.66 2.14 12.80
C LEU A 181 -6.82 1.67 11.92
N HIS A 182 -7.09 2.39 10.83
CA HIS A 182 -8.09 1.99 9.85
C HIS A 182 -7.71 0.67 9.17
N GLN A 183 -6.45 0.54 8.73
CA GLN A 183 -5.93 -0.69 8.13
C GLN A 183 -5.97 -1.86 9.13
N TYR A 184 -5.70 -1.61 10.42
CA TYR A 184 -5.82 -2.64 11.45
C TYR A 184 -7.26 -3.15 11.59
N ARG A 185 -8.25 -2.26 11.64
CA ARG A 185 -9.67 -2.65 11.68
C ARG A 185 -10.11 -3.38 10.42
N GLN A 186 -9.63 -2.93 9.27
CA GLN A 186 -9.88 -3.59 7.99
C GLN A 186 -9.33 -5.02 8.00
N TRP A 187 -8.08 -5.17 8.42
CA TRP A 187 -7.42 -6.46 8.56
C TRP A 187 -8.20 -7.41 9.48
N LEU A 188 -8.70 -6.93 10.64
CA LEU A 188 -9.53 -7.75 11.53
C LEU A 188 -10.82 -8.24 10.84
N ARG A 189 -11.47 -7.38 10.04
CA ARG A 189 -12.65 -7.78 9.25
C ARG A 189 -12.30 -8.81 8.19
N ASP A 190 -11.16 -8.67 7.54
CA ASP A 190 -10.72 -9.60 6.49
C ASP A 190 -10.35 -10.97 7.06
N GLN A 191 -9.68 -11.01 8.22
CA GLN A 191 -9.43 -12.25 8.97
C GLN A 191 -10.74 -12.93 9.38
N ALA A 192 -11.70 -12.17 9.93
CA ALA A 192 -13.00 -12.72 10.33
C ALA A 192 -13.80 -13.28 9.14
N LYS A 193 -13.79 -12.58 7.99
CA LYS A 193 -14.41 -13.07 6.75
C LYS A 193 -13.74 -14.36 6.28
N TYR A 194 -12.42 -14.45 6.35
CA TYR A 194 -11.69 -15.66 5.96
C TYR A 194 -12.02 -16.83 6.88
N LYS A 195 -12.04 -16.63 8.22
CA LYS A 195 -12.44 -17.67 9.18
C LYS A 195 -13.84 -18.22 8.90
N ARG A 196 -14.80 -17.33 8.58
CA ARG A 196 -16.18 -17.74 8.25
C ARG A 196 -16.24 -18.60 6.99
N LYS A 197 -15.50 -18.20 5.94
CA LYS A 197 -15.43 -18.96 4.69
C LYS A 197 -14.72 -20.30 4.85
N ALA A 198 -13.69 -20.36 5.69
CA ALA A 198 -12.99 -21.62 5.97
C ALA A 198 -13.84 -22.61 6.78
N LEU A 199 -14.75 -22.11 7.63
CA LEU A 199 -15.63 -22.95 8.46
C LEU A 199 -16.90 -23.41 7.74
N LEU A 200 -17.38 -22.64 6.76
CA LEU A 200 -18.56 -22.97 5.96
C LEU A 200 -18.08 -23.39 4.56
N PRO A 201 -17.75 -24.67 4.33
CA PRO A 201 -17.56 -25.16 2.98
C PRO A 201 -18.88 -24.93 2.22
N GLU A 202 -18.83 -24.08 1.19
CA GLU A 202 -19.96 -23.90 0.27
C GLU A 202 -20.08 -25.20 -0.52
N GLU A 203 -21.13 -25.98 -0.21
CA GLU A 203 -21.59 -27.16 -0.96
C GLU A 203 -22.32 -26.73 -2.24
#